data_AF-A0A3S2LTC7-F1
#
_entry.id   AF-A0A3S2LTC7-F1
#
_cell.length_a   1.000
_cell.length_b   1.000
_cell.length_c   1.000
_cell.angle_alpha   90.00
_cell.angle_beta   90.00
_cell.angle_gamma   90.00
#
_symmetry.space_group_name_H-M   'P 1'
#
loop_
_entity.id
_entity.type
_entity.pdbx_description
1 polymer ?
#
loop_
_entity_poly.entity_id
_entity_poly.type
_entity_poly.pdbx_seq_one_letter_code
_entity_poly.pdbx_strand_id
1 'polypeptide(L)'
;MLLSVLLLLLVGCTHASHFYGTMMTYNPKEIQGSDLIVVVRYKLSFRSCTDGDTWSCSGNCGSLVGTPQIVLEASNELWCQREAVWTWRLSSNAPSSLTLSGGNWISGIKNSVILWKAVTQVELRNRSDTGRPNASPQTTIMPSLRVPSNCRRDYDLLAFDPDGDEVQCRYGMLSECNPCNDPTVLSLSDNCTLSFSPTSSANEGPYAVQMMMEDFPRQTITLTQTDGSFVVKNPFQDLSKIPVQFVLKVDPAVASCTEGVFLPKFLPPTPANKDRLYADVDQTLKILVRAEAANSTITTLLFSGPHGVAQVGDGSGNFNLTWTPSDSHNNESHPICFVVQAVSSSSSSTLYHSDLRCIIVTVGGTPPPANITITPTQTVTETKQTTPEPSTPEPLTPEPSTPSPTDESTLSTQLIPVGNNFVVAMSIGISTNLPWEDIKDEFLTQLKAEFVRRGLPPDLSLQILKSQRV
;
A
#
# COMPACT_ATOMS: atom_id res chain seq x y z
N MET A 1 31.27 48.78 3.69
CA MET A 1 31.43 47.68 2.70
C MET A 1 30.11 46.96 2.62
N LEU A 2 29.41 47.07 1.49
CA LEU A 2 28.27 46.22 1.18
C LEU A 2 28.79 44.83 0.86
N LEU A 3 28.22 43.80 1.48
CA LEU A 3 28.04 42.52 0.82
C LEU A 3 26.65 41.99 1.17
N SER A 4 25.79 41.94 0.16
CA SER A 4 24.47 41.31 0.14
C SER A 4 24.51 39.86 0.62
N VAL A 5 23.49 39.40 1.33
CA VAL A 5 22.92 38.05 1.10
C VAL A 5 21.38 38.10 1.21
N LEU A 6 20.79 38.08 0.02
CA LEU A 6 19.50 37.55 -0.42
C LEU A 6 18.65 36.78 0.62
N LEU A 7 17.40 37.23 0.84
CA LEU A 7 16.36 36.53 1.58
C LEU A 7 15.52 35.69 0.60
N LEU A 8 15.57 34.36 0.72
CA LEU A 8 14.68 33.42 0.03
C LEU A 8 13.35 33.29 0.78
N LEU A 9 12.26 33.62 0.08
CA LEU A 9 10.86 33.41 0.48
C LEU A 9 10.52 31.91 0.49
N LEU A 10 9.91 31.42 1.57
CA LEU A 10 9.19 30.14 1.60
C LEU A 10 7.87 30.28 2.37
N VAL A 11 6.77 30.33 1.63
CA VAL A 11 5.39 30.07 2.08
C VAL A 11 5.11 28.60 1.78
N GLY A 12 4.56 27.84 2.74
CA GLY A 12 4.23 26.42 2.53
C GLY A 12 2.93 26.02 3.22
N CYS A 13 1.96 25.52 2.43
CA CYS A 13 0.82 24.74 2.90
C CYS A 13 1.33 23.48 3.61
N THR A 14 0.94 23.24 4.87
CA THR A 14 1.28 21.99 5.56
C THR A 14 0.25 20.91 5.21
N HIS A 15 0.42 20.26 4.06
CA HIS A 15 -0.22 18.96 3.81
C HIS A 15 0.49 17.93 4.68
N ALA A 16 -0.20 17.34 5.66
CA ALA A 16 0.37 16.27 6.47
C ALA A 16 0.76 15.10 5.55
N SER A 17 2.01 14.62 5.66
CA SER A 17 2.52 13.43 4.96
C SER A 17 2.35 12.22 5.87
N HIS A 18 1.41 11.34 5.54
CA HIS A 18 0.98 10.31 6.50
C HIS A 18 0.39 9.05 5.89
N PHE A 19 0.18 8.98 4.58
CA PHE A 19 -0.36 7.80 3.92
C PHE A 19 0.72 6.79 3.56
N TYR A 20 0.48 5.52 3.91
CA TYR A 20 1.35 4.40 3.62
C TYR A 20 0.80 3.48 2.53
N GLY A 21 -0.50 3.54 2.23
CA GLY A 21 -1.07 2.63 1.25
C GLY A 21 -2.51 2.25 1.51
N THR A 22 -3.09 1.56 0.55
CA THR A 22 -4.47 1.09 0.57
C THR A 22 -4.61 -0.15 -0.29
N MET A 23 -5.61 -0.96 0.01
CA MET A 23 -6.07 -2.01 -0.89
C MET A 23 -7.56 -2.25 -0.68
N MET A 24 -8.21 -2.82 -1.68
CA MET A 24 -9.64 -3.08 -1.66
C MET A 24 -9.96 -4.36 -2.41
N THR A 25 -10.94 -5.10 -1.93
CA THR A 25 -11.49 -6.30 -2.59
C THR A 25 -13.00 -6.27 -2.43
N TYR A 26 -13.73 -6.90 -3.33
CA TYR A 26 -15.16 -7.08 -3.21
C TYR A 26 -15.54 -8.53 -3.55
N ASN A 27 -16.53 -9.04 -2.82
CA ASN A 27 -17.01 -10.39 -2.99
C ASN A 27 -18.55 -10.39 -2.96
N PRO A 28 -19.22 -10.75 -4.07
CA PRO A 28 -20.64 -11.01 -4.08
C PRO A 28 -21.01 -12.17 -3.14
N LYS A 29 -22.09 -12.00 -2.40
CA LYS A 29 -22.70 -13.02 -1.53
C LYS A 29 -24.00 -13.52 -2.14
N GLU A 30 -24.69 -14.40 -1.43
CA GLU A 30 -26.01 -14.88 -1.84
C GLU A 30 -27.03 -13.75 -1.96
N ILE A 31 -27.93 -13.90 -2.93
CA ILE A 31 -29.06 -13.00 -3.16
C ILE A 31 -30.04 -13.16 -2.00
N GLN A 32 -30.34 -12.08 -1.27
CA GLN A 32 -31.37 -12.07 -0.23
C GLN A 32 -32.64 -11.46 -0.79
N GLY A 33 -33.59 -12.32 -1.21
CA GLY A 33 -34.81 -11.86 -1.87
C GLY A 33 -34.52 -11.39 -3.30
N SER A 34 -34.69 -10.10 -3.57
CA SER A 34 -34.34 -9.48 -4.87
C SER A 34 -32.98 -8.77 -4.86
N ASP A 35 -32.37 -8.58 -3.69
CA ASP A 35 -31.22 -7.71 -3.54
C ASP A 35 -29.91 -8.51 -3.67
N LEU A 36 -29.00 -7.97 -4.46
CA LEU A 36 -27.62 -8.44 -4.53
C LEU A 36 -26.87 -7.93 -3.30
N ILE A 37 -26.30 -8.86 -2.54
CA ILE A 37 -25.44 -8.56 -1.40
C ILE A 37 -23.98 -8.60 -1.85
N VAL A 38 -23.22 -7.53 -1.58
CA VAL A 38 -21.78 -7.47 -1.89
C VAL A 38 -21.02 -7.06 -0.65
N VAL A 39 -20.00 -7.82 -0.30
CA VAL A 39 -19.08 -7.49 0.79
C VAL A 39 -17.85 -6.80 0.20
N VAL A 40 -17.63 -5.54 0.53
CA VAL A 40 -16.43 -4.80 0.14
C VAL A 40 -15.50 -4.70 1.35
N ARG A 41 -14.28 -5.19 1.22
CA ARG A 41 -13.25 -5.12 2.26
C ARG A 41 -12.13 -4.23 1.78
N TYR A 42 -11.75 -3.25 2.59
CA TYR A 42 -10.63 -2.38 2.26
C TYR A 42 -9.74 -2.15 3.47
N LYS A 43 -8.47 -1.87 3.18
CA LYS A 43 -7.48 -1.52 4.19
C LYS A 43 -6.99 -0.11 3.95
N LEU A 44 -6.92 0.68 5.03
CA LEU A 44 -6.31 2.00 5.04
C LEU A 44 -5.07 1.96 5.90
N SER A 45 -3.97 2.45 5.33
CA SER A 45 -2.68 2.43 5.99
C SER A 45 -2.14 3.84 6.12
N PHE A 46 -1.95 4.27 7.37
CA PHE A 46 -1.47 5.61 7.71
C PHE A 46 -0.37 5.51 8.76
N ARG A 47 0.28 6.63 9.11
CA ARG A 47 1.29 6.66 10.18
C ARG A 47 0.74 6.37 11.58
N SER A 48 -0.57 6.54 11.79
CA SER A 48 -1.28 6.39 13.07
C SER A 48 -2.69 5.88 12.83
N CYS A 49 -3.26 5.11 13.78
CA CYS A 49 -4.64 4.65 13.69
C CYS A 49 -5.69 5.78 13.82
N THR A 50 -5.27 6.97 14.25
CA THR A 50 -6.13 8.17 14.31
C THR A 50 -6.33 8.82 12.95
N ASP A 51 -5.37 8.62 12.04
CA ASP A 51 -5.39 9.19 10.71
C ASP A 51 -6.27 8.32 9.80
N GLY A 52 -7.07 8.96 8.95
CA GLY A 52 -8.02 8.26 8.10
C GLY A 52 -8.45 9.08 6.91
N ASP A 53 -9.11 8.41 6.00
CA ASP A 53 -9.73 9.00 4.83
C ASP A 53 -10.93 8.13 4.42
N THR A 54 -11.75 8.62 3.50
CA THR A 54 -12.99 7.98 3.06
C THR A 54 -12.98 7.74 1.57
N TRP A 55 -13.39 6.55 1.18
CA TRP A 55 -13.65 6.23 -0.21
C TRP A 55 -14.94 6.91 -0.68
N SER A 56 -14.89 7.50 -1.86
CA SER A 56 -16.05 8.00 -2.59
C SER A 56 -16.50 6.95 -3.61
N CYS A 57 -17.79 6.95 -3.97
CA CYS A 57 -18.34 6.01 -4.92
C CYS A 57 -19.11 6.71 -6.03
N SER A 58 -18.92 6.26 -7.27
CA SER A 58 -19.67 6.67 -8.45
C SER A 58 -20.36 5.47 -9.09
N GLY A 59 -21.62 5.64 -9.50
CA GLY A 59 -22.43 4.56 -10.06
C GLY A 59 -23.32 3.87 -9.03
N ASN A 60 -23.52 2.56 -9.18
CA ASN A 60 -24.47 1.78 -8.41
C ASN A 60 -23.88 1.24 -7.10
N CYS A 61 -23.76 2.14 -6.14
CA CYS A 61 -23.13 1.87 -4.85
C CYS A 61 -24.18 1.63 -3.76
N GLY A 62 -23.86 0.74 -2.82
CA GLY A 62 -24.69 0.54 -1.64
C GLY A 62 -24.48 1.65 -0.61
N SER A 63 -25.08 1.49 0.56
CA SER A 63 -24.73 2.31 1.71
C SER A 63 -23.28 2.05 2.13
N LEU A 64 -22.45 3.09 2.14
CA LEU A 64 -21.03 3.02 2.49
C LEU A 64 -20.83 3.07 4.02
N VAL A 65 -21.46 2.15 4.75
CA VAL A 65 -21.39 2.09 6.21
C VAL A 65 -20.43 0.98 6.62
N GLY A 66 -19.32 1.37 7.25
CA GLY A 66 -18.38 0.47 7.89
C GLY A 66 -17.45 1.24 8.81
N THR A 67 -17.19 0.68 9.99
CA THR A 67 -16.31 1.27 11.00
C THR A 67 -14.93 0.61 10.89
N PRO A 68 -13.88 1.32 10.45
CA PRO A 68 -12.53 0.75 10.34
C PRO A 68 -12.04 0.21 11.68
N GLN A 69 -11.66 -1.07 11.71
CA GLN A 69 -11.07 -1.77 12.84
C GLN A 69 -9.56 -1.89 12.66
N ILE A 70 -8.81 -1.86 13.76
CA ILE A 70 -7.35 -2.00 13.70
C ILE A 70 -6.99 -3.43 13.31
N VAL A 71 -6.15 -3.58 12.28
CA VAL A 71 -5.49 -4.85 11.94
C VAL A 71 -4.19 -4.96 12.72
N LEU A 72 -3.33 -3.95 12.59
CA LEU A 72 -2.05 -3.88 13.30
C LEU A 72 -1.56 -2.44 13.38
N GLU A 73 -0.96 -2.09 14.51
CA GLU A 73 -0.20 -0.86 14.70
C GLU A 73 1.27 -1.20 14.98
N ALA A 74 2.15 -0.79 14.07
CA ALA A 74 3.57 -1.08 14.14
C ALA A 74 4.33 0.15 14.67
N SER A 75 4.49 0.22 16.00
CA SER A 75 5.08 1.39 16.66
C SER A 75 6.52 1.71 16.21
N ASN A 76 7.34 0.69 15.90
CA ASN A 76 8.72 0.88 15.44
C ASN A 76 8.83 1.30 13.97
N GLU A 77 7.84 0.98 13.15
CA GLU A 77 7.80 1.33 11.72
C GLU A 77 6.99 2.59 11.44
N LEU A 78 6.27 3.08 12.47
CA LEU A 78 5.42 4.27 12.45
C LEU A 78 4.31 4.18 11.41
N TRP A 79 3.60 3.04 11.39
CA TRP A 79 2.37 2.87 10.62
C TRP A 79 1.30 2.11 11.41
N CYS A 80 0.04 2.34 11.03
CA CYS A 80 -1.13 1.59 11.43
C CYS A 80 -1.94 1.20 10.20
N GLN A 81 -2.36 -0.06 10.15
CA GLN A 81 -3.31 -0.55 9.17
C GLN A 81 -4.65 -0.83 9.83
N ARG A 82 -5.71 -0.30 9.23
CA ARG A 82 -7.10 -0.56 9.63
C ARG A 82 -7.84 -1.23 8.48
N GLU A 83 -8.70 -2.19 8.77
CA GLU A 83 -9.62 -2.81 7.82
C GLU A 83 -11.04 -2.30 8.10
N ALA A 84 -11.79 -1.98 7.04
CA ALA A 84 -13.23 -1.85 7.14
C ALA A 84 -13.92 -2.80 6.18
N VAL A 85 -15.11 -3.21 6.58
CA VAL A 85 -15.98 -4.08 5.81
C VAL A 85 -17.30 -3.35 5.58
N TRP A 86 -17.68 -3.19 4.31
CA TRP A 86 -18.97 -2.69 3.90
C TRP A 86 -19.83 -3.83 3.39
N THR A 87 -21.11 -3.79 3.72
CA THR A 87 -22.11 -4.69 3.13
C THR A 87 -23.05 -3.84 2.28
N TRP A 88 -22.91 -3.94 0.97
CA TRP A 88 -23.81 -3.32 0.03
C TRP A 88 -25.04 -4.18 -0.18
N ARG A 89 -26.20 -3.53 -0.22
CA ARG A 89 -27.47 -4.10 -0.67
C ARG A 89 -27.87 -3.34 -1.92
N LEU A 90 -27.84 -4.02 -3.07
CA LEU A 90 -28.04 -3.40 -4.37
C LEU A 90 -29.25 -4.01 -5.06
N SER A 91 -30.09 -3.16 -5.64
CA SER A 91 -31.23 -3.58 -6.47
C SER A 91 -30.84 -3.87 -7.93
N SER A 92 -29.61 -3.54 -8.31
CA SER A 92 -29.04 -3.76 -9.63
C SER A 92 -27.61 -4.25 -9.48
N ASN A 93 -27.10 -4.96 -10.49
CA ASN A 93 -25.71 -5.38 -10.59
C ASN A 93 -24.90 -4.52 -11.57
N ALA A 94 -25.38 -3.32 -11.87
CA ALA A 94 -24.67 -2.39 -12.75
C ALA A 94 -23.27 -2.05 -12.19
N PRO A 95 -22.26 -1.86 -13.05
CA PRO A 95 -20.90 -1.52 -12.63
C PRO A 95 -20.83 -0.24 -11.79
N SER A 96 -19.81 -0.14 -10.95
CA SER A 96 -19.52 1.04 -10.14
C SER A 96 -18.02 1.27 -10.00
N SER A 97 -17.64 2.45 -9.51
CA SER A 97 -16.25 2.77 -9.20
C SER A 97 -16.13 3.38 -7.82
N LEU A 98 -15.12 2.92 -7.08
CA LEU A 98 -14.71 3.50 -5.81
C LEU A 98 -13.40 4.25 -6.00
N THR A 99 -13.30 5.45 -5.43
CA THR A 99 -12.10 6.28 -5.49
C THR A 99 -11.71 6.76 -4.10
N LEU A 100 -10.45 6.50 -3.73
CA LEU A 100 -9.78 7.12 -2.60
C LEU A 100 -8.85 8.20 -3.14
N SER A 101 -8.94 9.41 -2.62
CA SER A 101 -8.03 10.49 -3.01
C SER A 101 -7.91 11.50 -1.88
N GLY A 102 -6.69 11.93 -1.59
CA GLY A 102 -6.48 12.85 -0.49
C GLY A 102 -5.11 13.51 -0.50
N GLY A 103 -4.54 13.66 0.70
CA GLY A 103 -3.30 14.39 0.96
C GLY A 103 -2.05 13.61 0.55
N ASN A 104 -0.98 13.80 1.31
CA ASN A 104 0.34 13.32 0.91
C ASN A 104 0.68 11.92 1.44
N TRP A 105 1.34 11.12 0.59
CA TRP A 105 2.17 10.00 1.04
C TRP A 105 3.16 10.46 2.11
N ILE A 106 3.78 9.52 2.82
CA ILE A 106 4.85 9.83 3.78
C ILE A 106 5.97 10.70 3.18
N SER A 107 6.71 11.38 4.04
CA SER A 107 7.81 12.24 3.60
C SER A 107 8.96 11.44 2.97
N GLY A 108 9.64 12.04 1.98
CA GLY A 108 10.88 11.49 1.44
C GLY A 108 10.71 10.45 0.33
N ILE A 109 9.49 10.30 -0.22
CA ILE A 109 9.21 9.40 -1.35
C ILE A 109 10.12 9.72 -2.54
N LYS A 110 10.86 8.72 -3.00
CA LYS A 110 11.92 8.84 -4.02
C LYS A 110 11.42 8.90 -5.44
N ASN A 111 10.29 8.23 -5.76
CA ASN A 111 9.67 8.26 -7.08
C ASN A 111 8.75 9.48 -7.29
N SER A 112 8.89 10.54 -6.48
CA SER A 112 8.16 11.81 -6.65
C SER A 112 6.64 11.68 -6.66
N VAL A 113 6.10 10.60 -6.10
CA VAL A 113 4.66 10.48 -5.82
C VAL A 113 4.33 11.37 -4.64
N ILE A 114 3.25 12.13 -4.75
CA ILE A 114 2.90 13.17 -3.78
C ILE A 114 1.57 12.81 -3.13
N LEU A 115 0.50 12.80 -3.92
CA LEU A 115 -0.86 12.63 -3.43
C LEU A 115 -1.28 11.17 -3.53
N TRP A 116 -2.00 10.66 -2.55
CA TRP A 116 -2.60 9.34 -2.74
C TRP A 116 -3.84 9.46 -3.61
N LYS A 117 -3.94 8.54 -4.56
CA LYS A 117 -5.12 8.32 -5.37
C LYS A 117 -5.19 6.83 -5.69
N ALA A 118 -6.34 6.22 -5.52
CA ALA A 118 -6.57 4.81 -5.78
C ALA A 118 -7.99 4.63 -6.33
N VAL A 119 -8.17 3.73 -7.28
CA VAL A 119 -9.46 3.47 -7.91
C VAL A 119 -9.71 1.97 -7.92
N THR A 120 -10.93 1.58 -7.56
CA THR A 120 -11.46 0.23 -7.79
C THR A 120 -12.54 0.33 -8.86
N GLN A 121 -12.51 -0.53 -9.87
CA GLN A 121 -13.67 -0.75 -10.74
C GLN A 121 -14.34 -2.05 -10.35
N VAL A 122 -15.62 -1.95 -10.06
CA VAL A 122 -16.45 -3.05 -9.58
C VAL A 122 -17.32 -3.51 -10.74
N GLU A 123 -17.18 -4.77 -11.11
CA GLU A 123 -18.03 -5.45 -12.07
C GLU A 123 -18.88 -6.47 -11.30
N LEU A 124 -20.20 -6.34 -11.35
CA LEU A 124 -21.12 -7.21 -10.61
C LEU A 124 -22.07 -7.95 -11.55
N ARG A 125 -21.96 -7.73 -12.86
CA ARG A 125 -22.84 -8.41 -13.82
C ARG A 125 -22.65 -9.91 -13.76
N ASN A 126 -23.74 -10.63 -14.00
CA ASN A 126 -23.74 -12.08 -13.94
C ASN A 126 -22.93 -12.66 -15.10
N ARG A 127 -22.00 -13.53 -14.77
CA ARG A 127 -21.12 -14.17 -15.74
C ARG A 127 -21.80 -15.40 -16.34
N SER A 128 -21.64 -15.59 -17.65
CA SER A 128 -22.21 -16.76 -18.35
C SER A 128 -21.54 -18.09 -18.02
N ASP A 129 -20.30 -18.08 -17.52
CA ASP A 129 -19.50 -19.26 -17.19
C ASP A 129 -19.76 -19.78 -15.77
N THR A 130 -19.85 -18.91 -14.77
CA THR A 130 -20.10 -19.28 -13.37
C THR A 130 -21.59 -19.17 -12.99
N GLY A 131 -22.38 -18.44 -13.76
CA GLY A 131 -23.78 -18.14 -13.45
C GLY A 131 -23.97 -17.19 -12.26
N ARG A 132 -22.89 -16.56 -11.79
CA ARG A 132 -22.85 -15.69 -10.60
C ARG A 132 -22.28 -14.31 -10.95
N PRO A 133 -22.56 -13.27 -10.14
CA PRO A 133 -21.83 -12.00 -10.20
C PRO A 133 -20.32 -12.20 -10.09
N ASN A 134 -19.53 -11.37 -10.78
CA ASN A 134 -18.07 -11.39 -10.69
C ASN A 134 -17.57 -10.99 -9.29
N ALA A 135 -16.62 -11.74 -8.74
CA ALA A 135 -15.83 -11.36 -7.59
C ALA A 135 -14.56 -10.62 -8.03
N SER A 136 -13.96 -9.83 -7.14
CA SER A 136 -12.66 -9.21 -7.44
C SER A 136 -11.52 -10.20 -7.25
N PRO A 137 -10.35 -9.94 -7.87
CA PRO A 137 -9.12 -10.59 -7.43
C PRO A 137 -8.87 -10.28 -5.95
N GLN A 138 -8.14 -11.15 -5.28
CA GLN A 138 -7.90 -11.10 -3.84
C GLN A 138 -6.42 -11.14 -3.50
N THR A 139 -6.07 -10.30 -2.52
CA THR A 139 -4.72 -10.15 -1.99
C THR A 139 -4.77 -9.46 -0.62
N THR A 140 -3.62 -9.31 0.03
CA THR A 140 -3.44 -8.34 1.12
C THR A 140 -1.97 -7.96 1.19
N ILE A 141 -1.66 -6.80 1.77
CA ILE A 141 -0.27 -6.33 1.88
C ILE A 141 -0.12 -5.44 3.10
N MET A 142 1.05 -5.50 3.73
CA MET A 142 1.38 -4.63 4.86
C MET A 142 1.67 -3.22 4.35
N PRO A 143 1.49 -2.18 5.18
CA PRO A 143 1.72 -0.79 4.79
C PRO A 143 3.14 -0.49 4.31
N SER A 144 4.12 -1.20 4.85
CA SER A 144 5.53 -1.00 4.52
C SER A 144 6.25 -2.34 4.43
N LEU A 145 6.95 -2.54 3.32
CA LEU A 145 7.96 -3.58 3.13
C LEU A 145 9.34 -2.95 3.06
N ARG A 146 10.38 -3.73 3.34
CA ARG A 146 11.76 -3.22 3.40
C ARG A 146 12.76 -4.16 2.74
N VAL A 147 13.82 -3.60 2.18
CA VAL A 147 14.94 -4.33 1.56
C VAL A 147 16.24 -3.53 1.65
N PRO A 148 17.38 -4.12 2.05
CA PRO A 148 18.67 -3.45 1.97
C PRO A 148 19.10 -3.20 0.51
N SER A 149 19.72 -2.05 0.24
CA SER A 149 20.07 -1.59 -1.10
C SER A 149 20.96 -2.56 -1.88
N ASN A 150 21.76 -3.38 -1.21
CA ASN A 150 22.64 -4.37 -1.84
C ASN A 150 22.05 -5.79 -1.94
N CYS A 151 20.82 -6.03 -1.49
CA CYS A 151 20.19 -7.35 -1.49
C CYS A 151 19.14 -7.45 -2.56
N ARG A 152 19.29 -8.41 -3.48
CA ARG A 152 18.22 -8.77 -4.41
C ARG A 152 17.03 -9.32 -3.62
N ARG A 153 15.81 -8.92 -3.99
CA ARG A 153 14.59 -9.42 -3.37
C ARG A 153 13.45 -9.44 -4.38
N ASP A 154 12.79 -10.57 -4.50
CA ASP A 154 11.57 -10.71 -5.30
C ASP A 154 10.38 -10.86 -4.34
N TYR A 155 9.41 -9.96 -4.43
CA TYR A 155 8.16 -10.02 -3.68
C TYR A 155 7.09 -10.65 -4.56
N ASP A 156 6.95 -11.97 -4.43
CA ASP A 156 5.90 -12.73 -5.10
C ASP A 156 4.57 -12.51 -4.36
N LEU A 157 3.82 -11.49 -4.78
CA LEU A 157 2.57 -11.12 -4.13
C LEU A 157 1.54 -12.24 -4.26
N LEU A 158 0.74 -12.43 -3.23
CA LEU A 158 -0.42 -13.31 -3.33
C LEU A 158 -1.47 -12.64 -4.21
N ALA A 159 -1.82 -13.29 -5.31
CA ALA A 159 -2.83 -12.86 -6.25
C ALA A 159 -3.64 -14.08 -6.67
N PHE A 160 -4.95 -14.07 -6.43
CA PHE A 160 -5.84 -15.13 -6.86
C PHE A 160 -7.25 -14.57 -7.04
N ASP A 161 -8.03 -15.19 -7.90
CA ASP A 161 -9.42 -14.82 -8.10
C ASP A 161 -10.37 -15.96 -7.65
N PRO A 162 -11.41 -15.69 -6.84
CA PRO A 162 -12.36 -16.71 -6.38
C PRO A 162 -13.19 -17.39 -7.47
N ASP A 163 -13.45 -16.71 -8.59
CA ASP A 163 -14.14 -17.28 -9.76
C ASP A 163 -13.20 -18.12 -10.64
N GLY A 164 -11.91 -18.09 -10.32
CA GLY A 164 -10.87 -18.84 -11.00
C GLY A 164 -10.23 -18.09 -12.16
N ASP A 165 -10.43 -16.78 -12.27
CA ASP A 165 -9.85 -15.98 -13.34
C ASP A 165 -8.32 -15.91 -13.31
N GLU A 166 -7.73 -15.55 -14.44
CA GLU A 166 -6.32 -15.18 -14.49
C GLU A 166 -6.17 -13.79 -13.88
N VAL A 167 -5.22 -13.63 -12.94
CA VAL A 167 -4.97 -12.35 -12.30
C VAL A 167 -3.66 -11.79 -12.82
N GLN A 168 -3.71 -10.56 -13.32
CA GLN A 168 -2.53 -9.83 -13.77
C GLN A 168 -2.33 -8.53 -13.00
N CYS A 169 -1.10 -8.05 -12.96
CA CYS A 169 -0.72 -6.84 -12.26
C CYS A 169 0.04 -5.86 -13.16
N ARG A 170 -0.25 -4.58 -13.00
CA ARG A 170 0.46 -3.48 -13.66
C ARG A 170 0.57 -2.27 -12.76
N TYR A 171 1.44 -1.33 -13.07
CA TYR A 171 1.44 -0.04 -12.38
C TYR A 171 0.18 0.76 -12.74
N GLY A 172 -0.25 1.60 -11.80
CA GLY A 172 -1.39 2.48 -11.99
C GLY A 172 -1.11 3.52 -13.08
N MET A 173 -2.16 3.94 -13.78
CA MET A 173 -2.09 4.99 -14.79
C MET A 173 -3.23 6.00 -14.64
N LEU A 174 -3.02 7.21 -15.18
CA LEU A 174 -4.03 8.28 -15.26
C LEU A 174 -4.66 8.62 -13.89
N SER A 175 -5.89 8.16 -13.65
CA SER A 175 -6.66 8.44 -12.44
C SER A 175 -6.44 7.41 -11.33
N GLU A 176 -5.59 6.41 -11.52
CA GLU A 176 -5.33 5.34 -10.56
C GLU A 176 -4.22 5.69 -9.54
N CYS A 177 -3.55 6.84 -9.71
CA CYS A 177 -2.41 7.32 -8.93
C CYS A 177 -2.22 8.83 -9.08
N ASN A 178 -1.34 9.46 -8.26
CA ASN A 178 -1.11 10.91 -8.34
C ASN A 178 0.25 11.43 -7.77
N PRO A 179 1.24 11.75 -8.63
CA PRO A 179 1.38 11.30 -10.01
C PRO A 179 1.57 9.78 -10.10
N CYS A 180 1.47 9.27 -11.33
CA CYS A 180 1.70 7.87 -11.67
C CYS A 180 3.17 7.65 -12.05
N ASN A 181 4.04 7.72 -11.03
CA ASN A 181 5.47 7.50 -11.21
C ASN A 181 5.86 6.16 -10.62
N ASP A 182 6.39 5.28 -11.45
CA ASP A 182 6.78 3.94 -11.03
C ASP A 182 8.11 3.97 -10.25
N PRO A 183 8.30 3.08 -9.25
CA PRO A 183 9.59 2.95 -8.57
C PRO A 183 10.65 2.38 -9.51
N THR A 184 11.65 3.19 -9.89
CA THR A 184 12.73 2.77 -10.81
C THR A 184 13.62 1.64 -10.27
N VAL A 185 13.57 1.38 -8.97
CA VAL A 185 14.28 0.29 -8.30
C VAL A 185 13.54 -1.06 -8.36
N LEU A 186 12.31 -1.06 -8.88
CA LEU A 186 11.46 -2.24 -9.01
C LEU A 186 11.08 -2.49 -10.47
N SER A 187 11.06 -3.77 -10.86
CA SER A 187 10.33 -4.23 -12.04
C SER A 187 9.12 -5.06 -11.60
N LEU A 188 7.95 -4.75 -12.15
CA LEU A 188 6.72 -5.52 -11.96
C LEU A 188 6.51 -6.44 -13.16
N SER A 189 6.26 -7.72 -12.90
CA SER A 189 5.78 -8.66 -13.90
C SER A 189 4.25 -8.81 -13.85
N ASP A 190 3.67 -9.23 -14.97
CA ASP A 190 2.22 -9.42 -15.10
C ASP A 190 1.68 -10.43 -14.07
N ASN A 191 2.46 -11.43 -13.67
CA ASN A 191 2.08 -12.40 -12.62
C ASN A 191 2.19 -11.85 -11.17
N CYS A 192 2.20 -10.53 -11.00
CA CYS A 192 2.23 -9.85 -9.70
C CYS A 192 3.50 -10.06 -8.86
N THR A 193 4.66 -10.28 -9.49
CA THR A 193 5.95 -10.31 -8.79
C THR A 193 6.68 -8.97 -8.92
N LEU A 194 7.04 -8.37 -7.78
CA LEU A 194 7.88 -7.16 -7.74
C LEU A 194 9.33 -7.58 -7.50
N SER A 195 10.19 -7.39 -8.50
CA SER A 195 11.61 -7.74 -8.41
C SER A 195 12.45 -6.50 -8.11
N PHE A 196 13.17 -6.52 -6.99
CA PHE A 196 14.13 -5.51 -6.59
C PHE A 196 15.55 -5.99 -6.90
N SER A 197 16.31 -5.17 -7.62
CA SER A 197 17.72 -5.42 -7.90
C SER A 197 18.63 -4.53 -7.04
N PRO A 198 19.82 -5.04 -6.65
CA PRO A 198 20.80 -4.23 -5.92
C PRO A 198 21.07 -2.88 -6.59
N THR A 199 21.14 -1.84 -5.78
CA THR A 199 21.23 -0.45 -6.20
C THR A 199 22.23 0.33 -5.34
N SER A 200 22.56 1.56 -5.75
CA SER A 200 23.47 2.43 -4.99
C SER A 200 22.76 3.12 -3.83
N SER A 201 23.54 3.64 -2.89
CA SER A 201 23.02 4.36 -1.72
C SER A 201 22.24 5.62 -2.05
N ALA A 202 22.40 6.18 -3.26
CA ALA A 202 21.59 7.31 -3.73
C ALA A 202 20.09 6.96 -3.82
N ASN A 203 19.79 5.68 -4.05
CA ASN A 203 18.44 5.12 -4.17
C ASN A 203 17.89 4.56 -2.84
N GLU A 204 18.58 4.79 -1.72
CA GLU A 204 18.05 4.46 -0.39
C GLU A 204 16.98 5.47 0.03
N GLY A 205 15.86 4.96 0.56
CA GLY A 205 14.70 5.73 0.97
C GLY A 205 13.37 5.04 0.65
N PRO A 206 12.24 5.67 1.00
CA PRO A 206 10.92 5.13 0.72
C PRO A 206 10.49 5.37 -0.73
N TYR A 207 9.77 4.42 -1.30
CA TYR A 207 9.13 4.48 -2.61
C TYR A 207 7.64 4.16 -2.45
N ALA A 208 6.77 4.93 -3.11
CA ALA A 208 5.35 4.63 -3.16
C ALA A 208 5.10 3.63 -4.29
N VAL A 209 4.64 2.43 -3.95
CA VAL A 209 4.23 1.43 -4.92
C VAL A 209 2.73 1.63 -5.18
N GLN A 210 2.36 1.96 -6.41
CA GLN A 210 0.98 2.20 -6.83
C GLN A 210 0.63 1.25 -7.98
N MET A 211 0.07 0.09 -7.67
CA MET A 211 -0.25 -0.94 -8.67
C MET A 211 -1.75 -1.27 -8.70
N MET A 212 -2.16 -1.83 -9.82
CA MET A 212 -3.49 -2.38 -10.09
C MET A 212 -3.36 -3.90 -10.21
N MET A 213 -4.32 -4.61 -9.65
CA MET A 213 -4.52 -6.04 -9.82
C MET A 213 -5.86 -6.25 -10.53
N GLU A 214 -5.84 -6.96 -11.65
CA GLU A 214 -6.91 -7.07 -12.62
C GLU A 214 -7.24 -8.56 -12.86
N ASP A 215 -8.52 -8.90 -12.99
CA ASP A 215 -9.00 -10.25 -13.29
C ASP A 215 -9.38 -10.39 -14.77
N PHE A 216 -9.07 -11.54 -15.38
CA PHE A 216 -9.31 -11.82 -16.79
C PHE A 216 -10.01 -13.17 -16.94
N PRO A 217 -11.12 -13.24 -17.70
CA PRO A 217 -11.86 -14.48 -17.86
C PRO A 217 -11.04 -15.48 -18.68
N ARG A 218 -11.10 -16.77 -18.34
CA ARG A 218 -10.35 -17.82 -19.08
C ARG A 218 -10.82 -18.06 -20.51
N GLN A 219 -12.02 -17.60 -20.83
CA GLN A 219 -12.66 -17.73 -22.14
C GLN A 219 -13.54 -16.52 -22.42
N THR A 220 -14.06 -16.41 -23.64
CA THR A 220 -15.04 -15.36 -23.94
C THR A 220 -16.33 -15.62 -23.16
N ILE A 221 -16.73 -14.65 -22.35
CA ILE A 221 -17.94 -14.70 -21.52
C ILE A 221 -18.89 -13.55 -21.84
N THR A 222 -20.15 -13.74 -21.49
CA THR A 222 -21.16 -12.68 -21.48
C THR A 222 -21.39 -12.23 -20.04
N LEU A 223 -21.38 -10.92 -19.81
CA LEU A 223 -21.74 -10.28 -18.56
C LEU A 223 -23.13 -9.67 -18.70
N THR A 224 -24.10 -10.21 -17.96
CA THR A 224 -25.52 -9.80 -18.04
C THR A 224 -25.91 -8.93 -16.85
N GLN A 225 -26.47 -7.76 -17.16
CA GLN A 225 -27.01 -6.82 -16.18
C GLN A 225 -28.46 -7.16 -15.81
N THR A 226 -28.92 -6.69 -14.65
CA THR A 226 -30.29 -6.89 -14.15
C THR A 226 -31.38 -6.43 -15.11
N ASP A 227 -31.11 -5.43 -15.96
CA ASP A 227 -32.04 -4.94 -16.99
C ASP A 227 -32.07 -5.79 -18.28
N GLY A 228 -31.29 -6.88 -18.33
CA GLY A 228 -31.18 -7.78 -19.48
C GLY A 228 -30.15 -7.31 -20.52
N SER A 229 -29.57 -6.11 -20.39
CA SER A 229 -28.44 -5.71 -21.22
C SER A 229 -27.22 -6.58 -20.94
N PHE A 230 -26.33 -6.73 -21.93
CA PHE A 230 -25.14 -7.52 -21.77
C PHE A 230 -23.94 -6.94 -22.51
N VAL A 231 -22.75 -7.32 -22.06
CA VAL A 231 -21.49 -7.07 -22.77
C VAL A 231 -20.72 -8.38 -22.90
N VAL A 232 -19.91 -8.49 -23.94
CA VAL A 232 -19.03 -9.64 -24.16
C VAL A 232 -17.62 -9.25 -23.77
N LYS A 233 -16.95 -10.09 -22.97
CA LYS A 233 -15.56 -9.94 -22.53
C LYS A 233 -14.76 -11.14 -23.02
N ASN A 234 -13.62 -10.89 -23.65
CA ASN A 234 -12.69 -11.93 -24.04
C ASN A 234 -11.53 -12.06 -23.03
N PRO A 235 -10.68 -13.10 -23.11
CA PRO A 235 -9.59 -13.33 -22.15
C PRO A 235 -8.50 -12.25 -22.07
N PHE A 236 -8.52 -11.26 -22.95
CA PHE A 236 -7.56 -10.15 -22.96
C PHE A 236 -8.16 -8.85 -22.43
N GLN A 237 -9.37 -8.91 -21.87
CA GLN A 237 -10.07 -7.77 -21.29
C GLN A 237 -10.36 -8.04 -19.82
N ASP A 238 -9.92 -7.13 -18.97
CA ASP A 238 -10.17 -7.18 -17.54
C ASP A 238 -11.68 -7.15 -17.24
N LEU A 239 -12.14 -7.89 -16.24
CA LEU A 239 -13.52 -7.76 -15.76
C LEU A 239 -13.60 -6.60 -14.76
N SER A 240 -12.63 -6.52 -13.87
CA SER A 240 -12.54 -5.62 -12.75
C SER A 240 -11.09 -5.35 -12.35
N LYS A 241 -10.91 -4.33 -11.49
CA LYS A 241 -9.58 -4.00 -10.99
C LYS A 241 -9.60 -3.42 -9.60
N ILE A 242 -8.59 -3.78 -8.83
CA ILE A 242 -8.39 -3.31 -7.46
C ILE A 242 -7.03 -2.63 -7.30
N PRO A 243 -6.91 -1.61 -6.45
CA PRO A 243 -5.63 -1.01 -6.13
C PRO A 243 -4.90 -1.85 -5.07
N VAL A 244 -3.58 -1.98 -5.23
CA VAL A 244 -2.67 -2.49 -4.21
C VAL A 244 -1.58 -1.44 -4.05
N GLN A 245 -1.60 -0.72 -2.94
CA GLN A 245 -0.69 0.40 -2.70
C GLN A 245 -0.01 0.24 -1.35
N PHE A 246 1.31 0.39 -1.31
CA PHE A 246 2.12 0.29 -0.10
C PHE A 246 3.47 1.01 -0.28
N VAL A 247 4.23 1.15 0.81
CA VAL A 247 5.59 1.71 0.77
C VAL A 247 6.63 0.60 0.70
N LEU A 248 7.59 0.71 -0.23
CA LEU A 248 8.84 -0.03 -0.15
C LEU A 248 9.93 0.90 0.43
N LYS A 249 10.55 0.55 1.56
CA LYS A 249 11.75 1.24 2.04
C LYS A 249 12.99 0.50 1.58
N VAL A 250 13.82 1.18 0.80
CA VAL A 250 15.17 0.72 0.45
C VAL A 250 16.12 1.20 1.53
N ASP A 251 16.64 0.27 2.32
CA ASP A 251 17.49 0.56 3.46
C ASP A 251 18.97 0.62 3.07
N PRO A 252 19.82 1.18 3.94
CA PRO A 252 21.26 1.05 3.81
C PRO A 252 21.73 -0.38 3.59
N ALA A 253 22.80 -0.53 2.82
CA ALA A 253 23.41 -1.81 2.54
C ALA A 253 23.76 -2.57 3.84
N VAL A 254 23.58 -3.88 3.81
CA VAL A 254 23.89 -4.78 4.92
C VAL A 254 25.15 -5.60 4.63
N ALA A 255 25.88 -5.98 5.68
CA ALA A 255 27.12 -6.73 5.53
C ALA A 255 26.95 -8.11 4.84
N SER A 256 25.77 -8.73 4.97
CA SER A 256 25.44 -9.96 4.24
C SER A 256 23.95 -10.03 3.95
N CYS A 257 23.61 -10.34 2.70
CA CYS A 257 22.24 -10.62 2.25
C CYS A 257 21.82 -12.07 2.46
N THR A 258 22.68 -12.90 3.06
CA THR A 258 22.34 -14.29 3.35
C THR A 258 21.27 -14.33 4.43
N GLU A 259 20.14 -14.95 4.12
CA GLU A 259 19.05 -15.13 5.08
C GLU A 259 19.51 -15.93 6.30
N GLY A 260 19.04 -15.53 7.48
CA GLY A 260 19.42 -16.11 8.76
C GLY A 260 20.69 -15.48 9.35
N VAL A 261 21.38 -14.61 8.61
CA VAL A 261 22.48 -13.80 9.17
C VAL A 261 21.92 -12.51 9.74
N PHE A 262 21.51 -11.56 8.89
CA PHE A 262 20.87 -10.29 9.30
C PHE A 262 19.39 -10.25 8.97
N LEU A 263 19.00 -10.70 7.78
CA LEU A 263 17.61 -10.80 7.37
C LEU A 263 17.02 -12.09 7.96
N PRO A 264 15.91 -12.03 8.70
CA PRO A 264 15.33 -13.23 9.28
C PRO A 264 14.96 -14.28 8.23
N LYS A 265 15.33 -15.53 8.48
CA LYS A 265 14.99 -16.67 7.64
C LYS A 265 13.86 -17.45 8.27
N PHE A 266 12.83 -17.78 7.50
CA PHE A 266 11.76 -18.65 7.98
C PHE A 266 12.23 -20.10 8.15
N LEU A 267 11.73 -20.74 9.20
CA LEU A 267 11.96 -22.14 9.52
C LEU A 267 10.64 -22.91 9.51
N PRO A 268 10.65 -24.22 9.23
CA PRO A 268 9.50 -25.07 9.47
C PRO A 268 9.04 -24.99 10.96
N PRO A 269 7.73 -25.04 11.24
CA PRO A 269 6.63 -25.35 10.33
C PRO A 269 5.95 -24.10 9.71
N THR A 270 6.68 -23.00 9.50
CA THR A 270 6.11 -21.81 8.84
C THR A 270 5.55 -22.18 7.46
N PRO A 271 4.29 -21.81 7.13
CA PRO A 271 3.73 -22.05 5.81
C PRO A 271 4.56 -21.39 4.70
N ALA A 272 4.60 -22.04 3.54
CA ALA A 272 5.19 -21.48 2.34
C ALA A 272 4.32 -20.34 1.78
N ASN A 273 4.90 -19.59 0.83
CA ASN A 273 4.16 -18.51 0.17
C ASN A 273 3.10 -19.15 -0.71
N LYS A 274 1.89 -18.58 -0.68
CA LYS A 274 0.69 -19.05 -1.37
C LYS A 274 0.14 -20.39 -0.87
N ASP A 275 0.59 -20.88 0.29
CA ASP A 275 -0.03 -22.05 0.93
C ASP A 275 -1.49 -21.78 1.25
N ARG A 276 -2.31 -22.84 1.13
CA ARG A 276 -3.74 -22.80 1.46
C ARG A 276 -4.01 -23.59 2.73
N LEU A 277 -4.57 -22.91 3.71
CA LEU A 277 -5.04 -23.46 4.97
C LEU A 277 -6.57 -23.45 5.00
N TYR A 278 -7.13 -24.27 5.89
CA TYR A 278 -8.57 -24.42 6.07
C TYR A 278 -8.92 -24.12 7.51
N ALA A 279 -10.03 -23.40 7.70
CA ALA A 279 -10.59 -23.10 9.01
C ALA A 279 -12.09 -23.42 9.01
N ASP A 280 -12.57 -23.97 10.12
CA ASP A 280 -14.00 -24.12 10.35
C ASP A 280 -14.55 -22.86 11.00
N VAL A 281 -15.82 -22.58 10.75
CA VAL A 281 -16.53 -21.49 11.42
C VAL A 281 -16.51 -21.71 12.94
N ASP A 282 -16.29 -20.63 13.68
CA ASP A 282 -16.20 -20.55 15.13
C ASP A 282 -15.08 -21.42 15.75
N GLN A 283 -14.16 -21.93 14.93
CA GLN A 283 -12.96 -22.62 15.38
C GLN A 283 -11.71 -21.77 15.18
N THR A 284 -10.88 -21.67 16.21
CA THR A 284 -9.62 -20.92 16.12
C THR A 284 -8.57 -21.68 15.32
N LEU A 285 -8.25 -21.16 14.13
CA LEU A 285 -7.07 -21.55 13.37
C LEU A 285 -5.81 -21.03 14.06
N LYS A 286 -4.76 -21.86 14.10
CA LYS A 286 -3.42 -21.49 14.59
C LYS A 286 -2.41 -21.65 13.47
N ILE A 287 -1.65 -20.59 13.21
CA ILE A 287 -0.60 -20.55 12.19
C ILE A 287 0.72 -20.30 12.92
N LEU A 288 1.58 -21.31 12.92
CA LEU A 288 2.89 -21.26 13.54
C LEU A 288 3.88 -20.60 12.58
N VAL A 289 4.55 -19.55 13.03
CA VAL A 289 5.61 -18.86 12.30
C VAL A 289 6.88 -18.92 13.12
N ARG A 290 7.96 -19.41 12.51
CA ARG A 290 9.28 -19.51 13.10
C ARG A 290 10.30 -18.87 12.20
N ALA A 291 11.19 -18.08 12.79
CA ALA A 291 12.31 -17.51 12.07
C ALA A 291 13.56 -17.45 12.94
N GLU A 292 14.71 -17.39 12.29
CA GLU A 292 16.01 -17.20 12.92
C GLU A 292 16.81 -16.08 12.25
N ALA A 293 17.67 -15.43 13.04
CA ALA A 293 18.72 -14.56 12.58
C ALA A 293 19.89 -14.60 13.59
N ALA A 294 21.13 -14.61 13.10
CA ALA A 294 22.32 -14.75 13.94
C ALA A 294 22.86 -13.39 14.44
N ASN A 295 22.84 -12.37 13.59
CA ASN A 295 23.45 -11.06 13.82
C ASN A 295 22.41 -9.93 13.94
N SER A 296 21.14 -10.29 14.07
CA SER A 296 20.04 -9.37 14.35
C SER A 296 19.07 -10.05 15.33
N THR A 297 18.41 -9.24 16.14
CA THR A 297 17.46 -9.72 17.14
C THR A 297 16.05 -9.63 16.57
N ILE A 298 15.36 -10.76 16.47
CA ILE A 298 13.95 -10.79 16.05
C ILE A 298 13.10 -10.06 17.10
N THR A 299 12.24 -9.15 16.65
CA THR A 299 11.44 -8.28 17.53
C THR A 299 9.96 -8.56 17.45
N THR A 300 9.42 -8.66 16.25
CA THR A 300 7.99 -8.88 16.03
C THR A 300 7.75 -9.54 14.68
N LEU A 301 6.59 -10.17 14.55
CA LEU A 301 5.96 -10.44 13.28
C LEU A 301 5.08 -9.23 12.94
N LEU A 302 5.11 -8.80 11.69
CA LEU A 302 4.19 -7.81 11.13
C LEU A 302 3.28 -8.56 10.16
N PHE A 303 1.99 -8.25 10.17
CA PHE A 303 1.04 -8.93 9.32
C PHE A 303 -0.05 -8.01 8.79
N SER A 304 -0.72 -8.48 7.74
CA SER A 304 -1.93 -7.94 7.16
C SER A 304 -2.88 -9.10 6.89
N GLY A 305 -4.12 -9.00 7.36
CA GLY A 305 -5.14 -10.05 7.20
C GLY A 305 -6.51 -9.52 7.58
N PRO A 306 -7.54 -10.38 7.70
CA PRO A 306 -8.83 -9.99 8.26
C PRO A 306 -8.67 -9.36 9.65
N HIS A 307 -9.50 -8.39 9.99
CA HIS A 307 -9.57 -7.91 11.37
C HIS A 307 -9.94 -9.07 12.31
N GLY A 308 -9.37 -9.06 13.52
CA GLY A 308 -9.49 -10.17 14.47
C GLY A 308 -8.42 -11.26 14.34
N VAL A 309 -7.57 -11.23 13.31
CA VAL A 309 -6.29 -11.95 13.36
C VAL A 309 -5.48 -11.35 14.51
N ALA A 310 -5.06 -12.21 15.45
CA ALA A 310 -4.24 -11.83 16.58
C ALA A 310 -2.90 -12.55 16.52
N GLN A 311 -1.87 -11.93 17.11
CA GLN A 311 -0.54 -12.50 17.21
C GLN A 311 -0.15 -12.64 18.67
N VAL A 312 0.46 -13.79 18.99
CA VAL A 312 1.21 -13.98 20.23
C VAL A 312 2.63 -14.39 19.85
N GLY A 313 3.62 -13.63 20.31
CA GLY A 313 5.04 -13.95 20.15
C GLY A 313 5.68 -14.22 21.51
N ASP A 314 6.63 -15.16 21.55
CA ASP A 314 7.42 -15.44 22.76
C ASP A 314 8.75 -14.68 22.79
N GLY A 315 9.01 -13.84 21.76
CA GLY A 315 10.24 -13.06 21.62
C GLY A 315 11.47 -13.86 21.17
N SER A 316 11.34 -15.17 20.96
CA SER A 316 12.43 -16.07 20.55
C SER A 316 12.48 -16.37 19.04
N GLY A 317 11.75 -15.58 18.24
CA GLY A 317 11.54 -15.86 16.82
C GLY A 317 10.41 -16.84 16.54
N ASN A 318 9.66 -17.26 17.56
CA ASN A 318 8.43 -18.04 17.41
C ASN A 318 7.20 -17.15 17.62
N PHE A 319 6.28 -17.22 16.67
CA PHE A 319 5.03 -16.49 16.67
C PHE A 319 3.88 -17.45 16.37
N ASN A 320 2.73 -17.16 16.95
CA ASN A 320 1.48 -17.83 16.66
C ASN A 320 0.46 -16.78 16.22
N LEU A 321 0.07 -16.85 14.95
CA LEU A 321 -1.08 -16.11 14.44
C LEU A 321 -2.33 -16.95 14.69
N THR A 322 -3.35 -16.32 15.28
CA THR A 322 -4.63 -16.96 15.56
C THR A 322 -5.77 -16.19 14.93
N TRP A 323 -6.72 -16.90 14.35
CA TRP A 323 -7.92 -16.32 13.80
C TRP A 323 -9.11 -17.25 13.99
N THR A 324 -10.24 -16.68 14.41
CA THR A 324 -11.51 -17.40 14.53
C THR A 324 -12.49 -16.80 13.54
N PRO A 325 -12.74 -17.44 12.39
CA PRO A 325 -13.73 -16.96 11.43
C PRO A 325 -15.15 -17.15 11.96
N SER A 326 -15.99 -16.13 11.83
CA SER A 326 -17.44 -16.23 12.03
C SER A 326 -18.19 -16.74 10.78
N ASP A 327 -19.47 -17.07 10.93
CA ASP A 327 -20.38 -17.48 9.84
C ASP A 327 -20.35 -16.58 8.59
N SER A 328 -20.15 -15.27 8.77
CA SER A 328 -20.05 -14.31 7.66
C SER A 328 -18.90 -14.61 6.69
N HIS A 329 -17.87 -15.32 7.17
CA HIS A 329 -16.71 -15.73 6.39
C HIS A 329 -16.90 -17.08 5.70
N ASN A 330 -18.00 -17.80 5.97
CA ASN A 330 -18.23 -19.11 5.40
C ASN A 330 -18.21 -19.06 3.87
N ASN A 331 -17.54 -20.04 3.25
CA ASN A 331 -17.29 -20.13 1.81
C ASN A 331 -16.47 -18.97 1.22
N GLU A 332 -15.75 -18.20 2.04
CA GLU A 332 -14.78 -17.21 1.58
C GLU A 332 -13.35 -17.74 1.68
N SER A 333 -12.46 -17.12 0.91
CA SER A 333 -11.02 -17.24 1.08
C SER A 333 -10.48 -15.90 1.58
N HIS A 334 -9.52 -15.95 2.51
CA HIS A 334 -8.95 -14.75 3.13
C HIS A 334 -7.42 -14.79 3.06
N PRO A 335 -6.79 -13.80 2.42
CA PRO A 335 -5.35 -13.69 2.40
C PRO A 335 -4.83 -13.18 3.77
N ILE A 336 -3.76 -13.80 4.25
CA ILE A 336 -2.98 -13.32 5.40
C ILE A 336 -1.51 -13.25 4.97
N CYS A 337 -0.94 -12.05 4.96
CA CYS A 337 0.46 -11.80 4.65
C CYS A 337 1.23 -11.41 5.91
N PHE A 338 2.48 -11.84 6.01
CA PHE A 338 3.34 -11.53 7.15
C PHE A 338 4.83 -11.50 6.78
N VAL A 339 5.58 -10.73 7.58
CA VAL A 339 7.04 -10.63 7.57
C VAL A 339 7.55 -10.64 9.01
N VAL A 340 8.71 -11.26 9.25
CA VAL A 340 9.40 -11.15 10.54
C VAL A 340 10.36 -9.97 10.50
N GLN A 341 10.26 -9.11 11.51
CA GLN A 341 11.13 -7.96 11.69
C GLN A 341 12.21 -8.26 12.73
N ALA A 342 13.46 -7.96 12.37
CA ALA A 342 14.59 -7.96 13.29
C ALA A 342 15.26 -6.59 13.36
N VAL A 343 15.93 -6.31 14.48
CA VAL A 343 16.75 -5.12 14.70
C VAL A 343 18.21 -5.55 14.67
N SER A 344 19.08 -4.79 14.00
CA SER A 344 20.51 -5.06 13.99
C SER A 344 21.09 -5.09 15.40
N SER A 345 21.93 -6.07 15.71
CA SER A 345 22.65 -6.11 16.99
C SER A 345 23.64 -4.95 17.15
N SER A 346 24.06 -4.31 16.05
CA SER A 346 24.98 -3.17 16.04
C SER A 346 24.30 -1.80 16.09
N SER A 347 23.01 -1.71 15.78
CA SER A 347 22.27 -0.45 15.75
C SER A 347 20.77 -0.69 15.99
N SER A 348 20.22 -0.07 17.03
CA SER A 348 18.80 -0.20 17.37
C SER A 348 17.86 0.46 16.36
N SER A 349 18.35 1.30 15.46
CA SER A 349 17.55 1.97 14.42
C SER A 349 17.50 1.21 13.09
N THR A 350 18.36 0.20 12.91
CA THR A 350 18.42 -0.56 11.66
C THR A 350 17.52 -1.78 11.77
N LEU A 351 16.43 -1.78 11.01
CA LEU A 351 15.50 -2.89 10.93
C LEU A 351 15.83 -3.78 9.71
N TYR A 352 15.43 -5.04 9.76
CA TYR A 352 15.48 -5.99 8.65
C TYR A 352 14.17 -6.76 8.58
N HIS A 353 13.71 -7.06 7.37
CA HIS A 353 12.54 -7.91 7.14
C HIS A 353 12.98 -9.25 6.54
N SER A 354 12.27 -10.31 6.90
CA SER A 354 12.32 -11.60 6.19
C SER A 354 11.83 -11.46 4.75
N ASP A 355 11.81 -12.55 4.01
CA ASP A 355 10.93 -12.68 2.85
C ASP A 355 9.46 -12.40 3.22
N LEU A 356 8.65 -12.04 2.22
CA LEU A 356 7.20 -11.93 2.35
C LEU A 356 6.57 -13.32 2.25
N ARG A 357 5.71 -13.67 3.21
CA ARG A 357 4.86 -14.87 3.13
C ARG A 357 3.40 -14.45 3.17
N CYS A 358 2.64 -14.93 2.21
CA CYS A 358 1.20 -14.73 2.14
C CYS A 358 0.52 -16.07 1.98
N ILE A 359 -0.47 -16.37 2.81
CA ILE A 359 -1.25 -17.61 2.75
C ILE A 359 -2.71 -17.30 2.48
N ILE A 360 -3.45 -18.30 2.01
CA ILE A 360 -4.90 -18.25 1.81
C ILE A 360 -5.56 -19.09 2.90
N VAL A 361 -6.48 -18.53 3.66
CA VAL A 361 -7.33 -19.29 4.58
C VAL A 361 -8.73 -19.43 3.98
N THR A 362 -9.14 -20.65 3.66
CA THR A 362 -10.50 -20.96 3.19
C THR A 362 -11.37 -21.39 4.36
N VAL A 363 -12.53 -20.76 4.51
CA VAL A 363 -13.44 -21.01 5.63
C VAL A 363 -14.60 -21.91 5.19
N GLY A 364 -14.84 -23.00 5.92
CA GLY A 364 -15.94 -23.94 5.67
C GLY A 364 -15.81 -24.81 4.43
N GLY A 365 -14.66 -24.76 3.75
CA GLY A 365 -14.31 -25.68 2.67
C GLY A 365 -13.64 -26.94 3.20
N THR A 366 -14.01 -28.12 2.71
CA THR A 366 -13.23 -29.35 2.95
C THR A 366 -11.88 -29.26 2.23
N PRO A 367 -10.76 -29.60 2.90
CA PRO A 367 -9.48 -29.74 2.23
C PRO A 367 -9.59 -30.72 1.06
N PRO A 368 -8.97 -30.46 -0.10
CA PRO A 368 -8.83 -31.49 -1.12
C PRO A 368 -8.14 -32.71 -0.49
N PRO A 369 -8.57 -33.94 -0.82
CA PRO A 369 -7.99 -35.14 -0.24
C PRO A 369 -6.47 -35.15 -0.43
N ALA A 370 -5.74 -35.46 0.64
CA ALA A 370 -4.28 -35.31 0.78
C ALA A 370 -3.40 -36.11 -0.23
N ASN A 371 -3.99 -36.70 -1.28
CA ASN A 371 -3.35 -37.64 -2.20
C ASN A 371 -3.14 -37.11 -3.63
N ILE A 372 -3.32 -35.82 -3.91
CA ILE A 372 -2.96 -35.26 -5.21
C ILE A 372 -1.71 -34.40 -5.06
N THR A 373 -0.55 -35.07 -5.01
CA THR A 373 0.71 -34.44 -5.39
C THR A 373 0.62 -34.12 -6.88
N ILE A 374 0.20 -32.91 -7.22
CA ILE A 374 0.27 -32.43 -8.61
C ILE A 374 1.74 -32.15 -8.87
N THR A 375 2.46 -33.15 -9.39
CA THR A 375 3.76 -32.94 -10.02
C THR A 375 3.59 -31.82 -11.06
N PRO A 376 4.41 -30.76 -11.06
CA PRO A 376 4.31 -29.74 -12.10
C PRO A 376 4.61 -30.40 -13.44
N THR A 377 3.59 -30.53 -14.29
CA THR A 377 3.74 -30.86 -15.70
C THR A 377 4.53 -29.72 -16.34
N GLN A 378 5.84 -29.90 -16.47
CA GLN A 378 6.64 -29.08 -17.36
C GLN A 378 6.17 -29.37 -18.79
N THR A 379 5.31 -28.51 -19.33
CA THR A 379 5.06 -28.45 -20.77
C THR A 379 6.34 -27.92 -21.40
N VAL A 380 7.19 -28.84 -21.87
CA VAL A 380 8.35 -28.51 -22.72
C VAL A 380 7.80 -28.09 -24.07
N THR A 381 7.67 -26.78 -24.27
CA THR A 381 7.47 -26.21 -25.60
C THR A 381 8.83 -26.24 -26.30
N GLU A 382 9.03 -27.25 -27.14
CA GLU A 382 10.21 -27.42 -27.98
C GLU A 382 10.20 -26.37 -29.10
N THR A 383 10.77 -25.19 -28.85
CA THR A 383 10.95 -24.15 -29.87
C THR A 383 12.10 -24.57 -30.79
N LYS A 384 11.74 -25.02 -31.99
CA LYS A 384 12.68 -25.37 -33.07
C LYS A 384 13.48 -24.14 -33.48
N GLN A 385 14.76 -24.13 -33.13
CA GLN A 385 15.73 -23.08 -33.45
C GLN A 385 16.04 -23.08 -34.95
N THR A 386 15.67 -22.01 -35.65
CA THR A 386 16.19 -21.69 -37.00
C THR A 386 17.19 -20.54 -36.92
N THR A 387 18.41 -20.86 -37.34
CA THR A 387 19.59 -20.00 -37.51
C THR A 387 19.35 -18.84 -38.48
N PRO A 388 19.89 -17.64 -38.23
CA PRO A 388 20.20 -16.66 -39.28
C PRO A 388 21.70 -16.60 -39.56
N GLU A 389 22.07 -16.64 -40.85
CA GLU A 389 23.41 -16.33 -41.37
C GLU A 389 23.63 -14.81 -41.50
N PRO A 390 24.89 -14.33 -41.62
CA PRO A 390 25.31 -12.97 -41.32
C PRO A 390 25.33 -12.04 -42.55
N SER A 391 25.11 -10.74 -42.32
CA SER A 391 25.40 -9.69 -43.31
C SER A 391 26.45 -8.70 -42.78
N THR A 392 27.52 -8.58 -43.56
CA THR A 392 28.74 -7.78 -43.40
C THR A 392 28.50 -6.25 -43.53
N PRO A 393 29.35 -5.37 -42.94
CA PRO A 393 29.13 -3.91 -42.86
C PRO A 393 30.02 -3.09 -43.83
N GLU A 394 29.65 -1.81 -44.07
CA GLU A 394 30.52 -0.62 -44.31
C GLU A 394 29.71 0.59 -44.85
N PRO A 395 30.23 1.85 -44.93
CA PRO A 395 31.16 2.59 -44.04
C PRO A 395 30.72 4.06 -43.70
N LEU A 396 31.47 4.67 -42.78
CA LEU A 396 31.34 6.02 -42.17
C LEU A 396 31.87 7.21 -43.01
N THR A 397 31.39 8.44 -42.72
CA THR A 397 32.09 9.75 -42.45
C THR A 397 31.29 10.99 -42.92
N PRO A 398 31.59 12.26 -42.52
CA PRO A 398 31.74 12.85 -41.17
C PRO A 398 30.98 14.22 -40.94
N GLU A 399 30.87 14.63 -39.66
CA GLU A 399 30.74 15.96 -38.96
C GLU A 399 30.47 17.31 -39.72
N PRO A 400 29.91 18.40 -39.09
CA PRO A 400 30.49 19.04 -37.88
C PRO A 400 29.60 19.85 -36.87
N SER A 401 30.14 19.99 -35.65
CA SER A 401 30.19 21.12 -34.68
C SER A 401 28.95 21.90 -34.13
N THR A 402 28.90 21.91 -32.78
CA THR A 402 28.32 22.78 -31.70
C THR A 402 28.02 24.28 -31.98
N PRO A 403 27.21 25.03 -31.15
CA PRO A 403 27.28 25.13 -29.67
C PRO A 403 25.95 25.26 -28.86
N SER A 404 26.08 25.21 -27.51
CA SER A 404 25.06 25.38 -26.46
C SER A 404 24.19 26.64 -26.54
N PRO A 405 23.07 26.69 -25.79
CA PRO A 405 22.96 27.77 -24.80
C PRO A 405 22.35 27.41 -23.43
N THR A 406 22.76 28.28 -22.52
CA THR A 406 22.51 28.61 -21.11
C THR A 406 21.06 28.66 -20.61
N ASP A 407 20.91 28.39 -19.31
CA ASP A 407 19.78 28.67 -18.41
C ASP A 407 19.23 30.10 -18.48
N GLU A 408 17.91 30.25 -18.39
CA GLU A 408 17.28 31.44 -17.79
C GLU A 408 15.94 31.09 -17.12
N SER A 409 15.86 31.39 -15.82
CA SER A 409 14.69 31.23 -14.95
C SER A 409 13.81 32.47 -15.03
N THR A 410 12.49 32.29 -15.22
CA THR A 410 11.49 33.36 -15.01
C THR A 410 10.43 32.91 -14.01
N LEU A 411 10.46 33.53 -12.82
CA LEU A 411 9.46 33.40 -11.76
C LEU A 411 8.38 34.48 -11.98
N SER A 412 7.13 34.06 -12.20
CA SER A 412 5.98 34.97 -12.24
C SER A 412 5.31 35.01 -10.87
N THR A 413 5.35 36.17 -10.21
CA THR A 413 4.67 36.42 -8.93
C THR A 413 3.35 37.14 -9.21
N GLN A 414 2.22 36.44 -9.07
CA GLN A 414 0.89 37.09 -9.05
C GLN A 414 0.59 37.67 -7.66
N LEU A 415 0.15 38.93 -7.64
CA LEU A 415 -0.26 39.70 -6.47
C LEU A 415 -1.61 39.21 -5.90
N ILE A 416 -1.68 39.04 -4.57
CA ILE A 416 -2.93 38.78 -3.83
C ILE A 416 -3.51 40.12 -3.32
N PRO A 417 -4.82 40.39 -3.38
CA PRO A 417 -5.41 41.67 -2.99
C PRO A 417 -5.46 41.88 -1.47
N VAL A 418 -5.33 43.14 -1.05
CA VAL A 418 -5.35 43.64 0.34
C VAL A 418 -6.81 43.77 0.82
N GLY A 419 -7.14 43.26 2.02
CA GLY A 419 -8.41 43.62 2.68
C GLY A 419 -8.94 42.75 3.82
N ASN A 420 -8.43 41.55 4.09
CA ASN A 420 -9.04 40.68 5.11
C ASN A 420 -8.23 40.68 6.41
N ASN A 421 -8.87 41.05 7.53
CA ASN A 421 -8.33 40.81 8.86
C ASN A 421 -8.43 39.31 9.16
N PHE A 422 -7.30 38.61 9.20
CA PHE A 422 -7.26 37.18 9.48
C PHE A 422 -7.10 36.93 10.99
N VAL A 423 -7.98 36.12 11.57
CA VAL A 423 -7.82 35.60 12.93
C VAL A 423 -7.33 34.16 12.83
N VAL A 424 -6.14 33.88 13.36
CA VAL A 424 -5.51 32.55 13.33
C VAL A 424 -5.38 32.04 14.76
N ALA A 425 -5.99 30.89 15.04
CA ALA A 425 -5.85 30.20 16.31
C ALA A 425 -4.74 29.13 16.19
N MET A 426 -3.80 29.12 17.15
CA MET A 426 -2.70 28.16 17.19
C MET A 426 -2.66 27.48 18.56
N SER A 427 -2.32 26.19 18.57
CA SER A 427 -2.05 25.44 19.79
C SER A 427 -0.55 25.19 19.90
N ILE A 428 0.05 25.54 21.03
CA ILE A 428 1.49 25.46 21.28
C ILE A 428 1.71 24.71 22.59
N GLY A 429 2.52 23.66 22.55
CA GLY A 429 3.02 22.98 23.75
C GLY A 429 4.29 23.65 24.26
N ILE A 430 4.34 23.99 25.54
CA ILE A 430 5.50 24.63 26.18
C ILE A 430 5.94 23.77 27.36
N SER A 431 7.22 23.42 27.40
CA SER A 431 7.85 22.80 28.58
C SER A 431 8.69 23.87 29.28
N THR A 432 8.43 24.08 30.57
CA THR A 432 9.12 25.09 31.38
C THR A 432 9.21 24.63 32.83
N ASN A 433 10.31 25.02 33.49
CA ASN A 433 10.50 24.82 34.93
C ASN A 433 9.99 26.01 35.77
N LEU A 434 9.53 27.09 35.12
CA LEU A 434 8.98 28.28 35.75
C LEU A 434 7.45 28.27 35.71
N PRO A 435 6.75 28.89 36.69
CA PRO A 435 5.30 29.04 36.64
C PRO A 435 4.86 29.78 35.36
N TRP A 436 3.80 29.30 34.72
CA TRP A 436 3.32 29.88 33.46
C TRP A 436 2.98 31.37 33.59
N GLU A 437 2.33 31.76 34.69
CA GLU A 437 1.93 33.16 34.92
C GLU A 437 3.12 34.12 34.98
N ASP A 438 4.30 33.65 35.40
CA ASP A 438 5.50 34.49 35.53
C ASP A 438 6.21 34.71 34.19
N ILE A 439 5.97 33.85 33.19
CA ILE A 439 6.67 33.88 31.88
C ILE A 439 5.77 34.27 30.71
N LYS A 440 4.46 34.35 30.94
CA LYS A 440 3.44 34.52 29.91
C LYS A 440 3.63 35.78 29.06
N ASP A 441 3.89 36.91 29.68
CA ASP A 441 4.02 38.21 28.99
C ASP A 441 5.32 38.30 28.18
N GLU A 442 6.42 37.80 28.74
CA GLU A 442 7.71 37.70 28.04
C GLU A 442 7.61 36.72 26.86
N PHE A 443 6.96 35.58 27.06
CA PHE A 443 6.68 34.61 26.00
C PHE A 443 5.86 35.22 24.86
N LEU A 444 4.77 35.93 25.17
CA LEU A 444 3.95 36.64 24.17
C LEU A 444 4.75 37.70 23.41
N THR A 445 5.63 38.43 24.12
CA THR A 445 6.48 39.47 23.53
C THR A 445 7.50 38.87 22.58
N GLN A 446 8.19 37.80 22.99
CA GLN A 446 9.14 37.10 22.14
C GLN A 446 8.45 36.41 20.96
N LEU A 447 7.26 35.83 21.18
CA LEU A 447 6.48 35.20 20.11
C LEU A 447 5.99 36.25 19.11
N LYS A 448 5.54 37.42 19.57
CA LYS A 448 5.19 38.55 18.69
C LYS A 448 6.42 39.03 17.92
N ALA A 449 7.56 39.22 18.60
CA ALA A 449 8.80 39.61 17.96
C ALA A 449 9.24 38.57 16.91
N GLU A 450 9.07 37.29 17.20
CA GLU A 450 9.36 36.20 16.27
C GLU A 450 8.41 36.20 15.07
N PHE A 451 7.12 36.45 15.28
CA PHE A 451 6.13 36.56 14.21
C PHE A 451 6.37 37.78 13.31
N VAL A 452 6.66 38.93 13.90
CA VAL A 452 7.07 40.12 13.14
C VAL A 452 8.37 39.84 12.38
N ARG A 453 9.34 39.16 13.01
CA ARG A 453 10.57 38.71 12.36
C ARG A 453 10.31 37.75 11.20
N ARG A 454 9.26 36.93 11.28
CA ARG A 454 8.84 35.96 10.24
C ARG A 454 7.91 36.57 9.18
N GLY A 455 7.67 37.88 9.23
CA GLY A 455 6.97 38.62 8.19
C GLY A 455 5.51 38.94 8.47
N LEU A 456 5.02 38.74 9.70
CA LEU A 456 3.70 39.22 10.10
C LEU A 456 3.73 40.73 10.39
N PRO A 457 2.61 41.47 10.16
CA PRO A 457 2.55 42.90 10.38
C PRO A 457 2.88 43.30 11.83
N PRO A 458 3.59 44.42 12.06
CA PRO A 458 3.96 44.86 13.41
C PRO A 458 2.76 45.23 14.29
N ASP A 459 1.63 45.57 13.68
CA ASP A 459 0.34 45.85 14.30
C ASP A 459 -0.47 44.58 14.66
N LEU A 460 0.08 43.38 14.41
CA LEU A 460 -0.51 42.11 14.86
C LEU A 460 -0.77 42.12 16.37
N SER A 461 -1.98 41.72 16.77
CA SER A 461 -2.36 41.51 18.17
C SER A 461 -2.32 40.02 18.51
N LEU A 462 -1.67 39.66 19.62
CA LEU A 462 -1.65 38.29 20.15
C LEU A 462 -2.42 38.23 21.47
N GLN A 463 -3.28 37.23 21.61
CA GLN A 463 -4.04 36.98 22.83
C GLN A 463 -4.06 35.48 23.13
N ILE A 464 -3.85 35.12 24.39
CA ILE A 464 -4.02 33.75 24.86
C ILE A 464 -5.50 33.52 25.14
N LEU A 465 -6.11 32.57 24.41
CA LEU A 465 -7.52 32.22 24.56
C LEU A 465 -7.76 31.19 25.67
N LYS A 466 -6.86 30.22 25.82
CA LYS A 466 -6.94 29.16 26.83
C LYS A 466 -5.54 28.60 27.12
N SER A 467 -5.23 28.34 28.39
CA SER A 467 -4.03 27.62 28.81
C SER A 467 -4.43 26.48 29.75
N GLN A 468 -3.90 25.29 29.52
CA GLN A 468 -4.12 24.12 30.37
C GLN A 468 -2.80 23.41 30.61
N ARG A 469 -2.52 23.07 31.87
CA ARG A 469 -1.37 22.23 32.23
C ARG A 469 -1.72 20.79 31.87
N VAL A 470 -0.89 20.19 31.00
CA VAL A 470 -1.00 18.79 30.57
C VAL A 470 -0.15 17.92 31.47
#